data_AF-A0A7S7EUT7-F1
#
_entry.id   AF-A0A7S7EUT7-F1
#
_cell.length_a   1.000
_cell.length_b   1.000
_cell.length_c   1.000
_cell.angle_alpha   90.00
_cell.angle_beta   90.00
_cell.angle_gamma   90.00
#
_symmetry.space_group_name_H-M   'P 1'
#
loop_
_entity.id
_entity.type
_entity.pdbx_description
1 polymer ?
#
loop_
_entity_poly.entity_id
_entity_poly.type
_entity_poly.pdbx_seq_one_letter_code
_entity_poly.pdbx_strand_id
1 'polypeptide(L)'
;MDTTLEKLKILADGAKYDVSCSTSGVERKNNGKIGSASAAGICHSWSADGRCISLLKILFTNKCVYDCEYCINRRSADVSRASFEPKELARLTIEFYRRNYIEGLFLSSAVEVSPDYTAERIMNCLKLLREEYGFAGYIHAKVIPGVSPEILHRIGLLADRLSINIELPTKESLGLLAPQKKPKNIFTPMTQITQTLTERRQLKGPGTMFKNQDIYSTASDLRYLEPEGENLTPGDGSLLDLTGRPLAIHKPGKRGKEKFAPAGQTTQMIIGATPESDRQIVKTSESLYRNFKMKRVYFSAYIPIADSPLLPGRFTAPPLAREHRLYQADWLLRFYNFTADEILDEKTPFLDLELDPKISWALRNIEKFPIEVNKASLEELLRIPGVGTISAMRIVRQRKLSAIQFDDLKKIGVVVKRARYFITCRGRYYGGTDILPEQIRQEALDSEGIRNQLLPKADHVQISMFNPIVSQWGAGIAQRAGTVRSFEADALNVAEGVRSYTGDVQNFSGAGKERIHGGLPL
;
A
#
# COMPACT_ATOMS: atom_id res chain seq x y z
N MET A 1 -8.11 37.05 7.73
CA MET A 1 -8.51 35.69 7.31
C MET A 1 -7.49 35.23 6.29
N ASP A 2 -6.88 34.07 6.50
CA ASP A 2 -5.92 33.52 5.54
C ASP A 2 -6.61 33.22 4.21
N THR A 3 -5.96 33.58 3.12
CA THR A 3 -6.40 33.26 1.76
C THR A 3 -6.35 31.74 1.53
N THR A 4 -7.19 31.21 0.62
CA THR A 4 -7.17 29.78 0.26
C THR A 4 -5.79 29.31 -0.20
N LEU A 5 -4.99 30.20 -0.81
CA LEU A 5 -3.61 29.90 -1.23
C LEU A 5 -2.64 29.76 -0.04
N GLU A 6 -2.78 30.61 0.99
CA GLU A 6 -1.98 30.51 2.22
C GLU A 6 -2.31 29.22 2.97
N LYS A 7 -3.61 28.91 3.12
CA LYS A 7 -4.06 27.64 3.70
C LYS A 7 -3.51 26.44 2.93
N LEU A 8 -3.55 26.48 1.60
CA LEU A 8 -2.99 25.43 0.75
C LEU A 8 -1.49 25.22 1.04
N LYS A 9 -0.70 26.28 1.16
CA LYS A 9 0.73 26.16 1.48
C LYS A 9 0.95 25.49 2.84
N ILE A 10 0.26 25.96 3.88
CA ILE A 10 0.38 25.43 5.24
C ILE A 10 -0.04 23.94 5.29
N LEU A 11 -1.17 23.62 4.68
CA LEU A 11 -1.79 22.30 4.79
C LEU A 11 -1.21 21.27 3.83
N ALA A 12 -0.62 21.70 2.70
CA ALA A 12 0.17 20.83 1.83
C ALA A 12 1.51 20.46 2.49
N ASP A 13 2.15 21.41 3.19
CA ASP A 13 3.41 21.12 3.91
C ASP A 13 3.19 20.11 5.04
N GLY A 14 2.14 20.29 5.85
CA GLY A 14 1.80 19.32 6.89
C GLY A 14 1.42 17.93 6.36
N ALA A 15 0.90 17.84 5.13
CA ALA A 15 0.54 16.56 4.50
C ALA A 15 1.76 15.75 4.03
N LYS A 16 2.96 16.32 3.96
CA LYS A 16 4.14 15.63 3.39
C LYS A 16 4.50 14.35 4.15
N TYR A 17 4.22 14.30 5.46
CA TYR A 17 4.53 13.17 6.35
C TYR A 17 3.58 11.96 6.24
N ASP A 18 2.47 12.06 5.48
CA ASP A 18 1.61 10.88 5.20
C ASP A 18 2.16 10.08 4.01
N VAL A 19 2.65 8.87 4.26
CA VAL A 19 3.35 8.05 3.26
C VAL A 19 2.35 7.21 2.49
N SER A 20 1.73 7.81 1.48
CA SER A 20 0.77 7.15 0.58
C SER A 20 1.06 7.38 -0.90
N CYS A 21 1.88 8.39 -1.21
CA CYS A 21 2.22 8.83 -2.54
C CYS A 21 3.52 9.65 -2.52
N SER A 22 4.22 9.71 -3.66
CA SER A 22 5.50 10.42 -3.81
C SER A 22 5.27 11.87 -4.22
N THR A 23 5.91 12.83 -3.58
CA THR A 23 5.77 14.25 -3.96
C THR A 23 6.42 14.54 -5.31
N SER A 24 5.87 15.49 -6.06
CA SER A 24 6.39 15.88 -7.37
C SER A 24 7.70 16.68 -7.30
N GLY A 25 8.01 17.33 -6.17
CA GLY A 25 9.29 17.99 -5.90
C GLY A 25 9.65 19.13 -6.86
N VAL A 26 8.69 19.69 -7.60
CA VAL A 26 8.98 20.65 -8.68
C VAL A 26 9.07 22.09 -8.17
N GLU A 27 10.24 22.71 -8.29
CA GLU A 27 10.46 24.12 -7.92
C GLU A 27 10.50 25.09 -9.11
N ARG A 28 10.38 24.58 -10.35
CA ARG A 28 10.51 25.37 -11.57
C ARG A 28 9.33 26.35 -11.74
N LYS A 29 9.63 27.65 -11.66
CA LYS A 29 8.67 28.73 -11.99
C LYS A 29 8.55 28.90 -13.51
N ASN A 30 7.34 29.06 -14.00
CA ASN A 30 7.08 29.38 -15.40
C ASN A 30 7.16 30.91 -15.61
N ASN A 31 8.10 31.36 -16.46
CA ASN A 31 8.30 32.77 -16.80
C ASN A 31 7.74 33.11 -18.20
N GLY A 32 6.52 32.65 -18.52
CA GLY A 32 5.87 32.91 -19.81
C GLY A 32 6.13 31.88 -20.92
N LYS A 33 6.61 30.68 -20.56
CA LYS A 33 6.76 29.53 -21.47
C LYS A 33 5.54 28.60 -21.38
N ILE A 34 5.43 27.66 -22.32
CA ILE A 34 4.37 26.63 -22.28
C ILE A 34 4.62 25.67 -21.11
N GLY A 35 3.58 25.41 -20.33
CA GLY A 35 3.58 24.48 -19.20
C GLY A 35 3.89 25.14 -17.86
N SER A 36 3.12 24.79 -16.83
CA SER A 36 3.34 25.23 -15.45
C SER A 36 3.42 24.02 -14.53
N ALA A 37 4.28 24.09 -13.53
CA ALA A 37 4.34 23.10 -12.47
C ALA A 37 3.84 23.70 -11.15
N SER A 38 3.11 22.93 -10.34
CA SER A 38 2.71 23.33 -9.00
C SER A 38 3.48 22.51 -7.98
N ALA A 39 4.26 23.19 -7.13
CA ALA A 39 5.06 22.58 -6.08
C ALA A 39 4.18 22.05 -4.91
N ALA A 40 3.08 22.75 -4.62
CA ALA A 40 2.30 22.49 -3.42
C ALA A 40 1.20 21.46 -3.67
N GLY A 41 1.20 20.42 -2.83
CA GLY A 41 0.09 19.49 -2.70
C GLY A 41 -0.08 18.50 -3.85
N ILE A 42 0.82 18.41 -4.83
CA ILE A 42 0.70 17.39 -5.89
C ILE A 42 1.65 16.22 -5.59
N CYS A 43 1.07 15.03 -5.46
CA CYS A 43 1.82 13.78 -5.37
C CYS A 43 1.40 12.78 -6.45
N HIS A 44 2.26 11.81 -6.71
CA HIS A 44 2.03 10.73 -7.65
C HIS A 44 1.76 9.42 -6.91
N SER A 45 0.69 8.73 -7.30
CA SER A 45 0.35 7.39 -6.84
C SER A 45 0.20 6.47 -8.05
N TRP A 46 0.08 5.16 -7.81
CA TRP A 46 -0.10 4.18 -8.88
C TRP A 46 -1.46 3.51 -8.75
N SER A 47 -2.22 3.53 -9.84
CA SER A 47 -3.48 2.80 -9.92
C SER A 47 -3.24 1.29 -10.04
N ALA A 48 -4.30 0.51 -9.86
CA ALA A 48 -4.21 -0.95 -9.85
C ALA A 48 -3.74 -1.57 -11.19
N ASP A 49 -3.86 -0.83 -12.28
CA ASP A 49 -3.41 -1.17 -13.63
C ASP A 49 -1.95 -0.73 -13.91
N GLY A 50 -1.27 -0.14 -12.92
CA GLY A 50 0.12 0.29 -13.07
C GLY A 50 0.27 1.60 -13.83
N ARG A 51 -0.75 2.46 -13.91
CA ARG A 51 -0.58 3.85 -14.36
C ARG A 51 -0.20 4.76 -13.19
N CYS A 52 0.65 5.74 -13.46
CA CYS A 52 0.94 6.82 -12.53
C CYS A 52 -0.18 7.85 -12.61
N ILE A 53 -0.79 8.18 -11.47
CA ILE A 53 -1.85 9.17 -11.34
C ILE A 53 -1.40 10.33 -10.45
N SER A 54 -1.83 11.53 -10.80
CA SER A 54 -1.56 12.76 -10.01
C SER A 54 -2.69 13.01 -8.99
N LEU A 55 -2.33 13.30 -7.74
CA LEU A 55 -3.28 13.53 -6.65
C LEU A 55 -3.01 14.85 -5.95
N LEU A 56 -4.07 15.57 -5.58
CA LEU A 56 -3.99 16.65 -4.58
C LEU A 56 -3.86 16.01 -3.20
N LYS A 57 -2.67 16.02 -2.62
CA LYS A 57 -2.36 15.60 -1.25
C LYS A 57 -2.41 16.78 -0.32
N ILE A 58 -3.37 16.77 0.60
CA ILE A 58 -3.60 17.92 1.49
C ILE A 58 -4.21 17.50 2.83
N LEU A 59 -3.90 18.27 3.87
CA LEU A 59 -4.62 18.21 5.13
C LEU A 59 -5.90 19.06 5.04
N PHE A 60 -7.00 18.54 5.58
CA PHE A 60 -8.23 19.32 5.79
C PHE A 60 -7.98 20.45 6.81
N THR A 61 -7.31 20.11 7.89
CA THR A 61 -6.88 21.01 8.97
C THR A 61 -5.56 20.50 9.57
N ASN A 62 -4.72 21.42 10.03
CA ASN A 62 -3.58 21.07 10.89
C ASN A 62 -3.83 21.44 12.36
N LYS A 63 -5.04 21.91 12.71
CA LYS A 63 -5.45 22.10 14.10
C LYS A 63 -5.71 20.75 14.73
N CYS A 64 -4.93 20.39 15.74
CA CYS A 64 -5.04 19.11 16.42
C CYS A 64 -5.36 19.32 17.89
N VAL A 65 -6.24 18.50 18.45
CA VAL A 65 -6.47 18.39 19.91
C VAL A 65 -5.49 17.43 20.59
N TYR A 66 -4.76 16.63 19.81
CA TYR A 66 -3.78 15.67 20.31
C TYR A 66 -2.36 16.22 20.31
N ASP A 67 -1.52 15.62 21.15
CA ASP A 67 -0.17 16.05 21.47
C ASP A 67 0.86 14.94 21.22
N CYS A 68 0.75 14.24 20.09
CA CYS A 68 1.67 13.15 19.75
C CYS A 68 3.10 13.67 19.59
N GLU A 69 4.07 13.04 20.25
CA GLU A 69 5.45 13.51 20.35
C GLU A 69 6.12 13.69 18.98
N TYR A 70 5.86 12.78 18.04
CA TYR A 70 6.45 12.79 16.70
C TYR A 70 5.77 13.75 15.71
N CYS A 71 4.64 14.34 16.07
CA CYS A 71 3.75 14.99 15.12
C CYS A 71 3.99 16.51 15.08
N ILE A 72 4.33 17.05 13.92
CA ILE A 72 4.42 18.51 13.71
C ILE A 72 3.10 19.24 13.98
N ASN A 73 1.97 18.54 13.80
CA ASN A 73 0.65 19.11 14.01
C ASN A 73 0.17 18.96 15.45
N ARG A 74 0.99 18.43 16.38
CA ARG A 74 0.64 18.29 17.80
C ARG A 74 0.19 19.64 18.37
N ARG A 75 -0.80 19.66 19.28
CA ARG A 75 -1.42 20.90 19.78
C ARG A 75 -0.42 21.89 20.37
N SER A 76 0.65 21.38 20.99
CA SER A 76 1.69 22.19 21.63
C SER A 76 2.73 22.77 20.66
N ALA A 77 2.73 22.34 19.40
CA ALA A 77 3.68 22.86 18.42
C ALA A 77 3.34 24.29 18.00
N ASP A 78 4.36 25.15 18.02
CA ASP A 78 4.29 26.53 17.53
C ASP A 78 4.46 26.55 16.00
N VAL A 79 3.34 26.33 15.30
CA VAL A 79 3.26 26.33 13.83
C VAL A 79 2.00 27.06 13.39
N SER A 80 2.04 27.70 12.22
CA SER A 80 0.87 28.36 11.64
C SER A 80 -0.28 27.36 11.45
N ARG A 81 -1.47 27.71 11.94
CA ARG A 81 -2.64 26.82 11.91
C ARG A 81 -3.67 27.27 10.89
N ALA A 82 -4.08 26.35 10.03
CA ALA A 82 -5.11 26.55 9.01
C ALA A 82 -6.14 25.43 9.05
N SER A 83 -7.36 25.75 8.60
CA SER A 83 -8.45 24.80 8.40
C SER A 83 -9.28 25.24 7.20
N PHE A 84 -9.65 24.30 6.34
CA PHE A 84 -10.53 24.55 5.20
C PHE A 84 -12.00 24.43 5.60
N GLU A 85 -12.86 25.26 5.03
CA GLU A 85 -14.29 24.92 4.98
C GLU A 85 -14.55 23.81 3.95
N PRO A 86 -15.50 22.88 4.17
CA PRO A 86 -15.75 21.77 3.24
C PRO A 86 -15.99 22.23 1.79
N LYS A 87 -16.75 23.33 1.61
CA LYS A 87 -17.01 23.94 0.29
C LYS A 87 -15.75 24.55 -0.33
N GLU A 88 -14.88 25.13 0.48
CA GLU A 88 -13.62 25.73 0.05
C GLU A 88 -12.69 24.66 -0.53
N LEU A 89 -12.49 23.55 0.19
CA LEU A 89 -11.63 22.46 -0.26
C LEU A 89 -12.21 21.70 -1.46
N ALA A 90 -13.52 21.47 -1.49
CA ALA A 90 -14.17 20.85 -2.63
C ALA A 90 -13.96 21.70 -3.90
N ARG A 91 -14.20 23.01 -3.81
CA ARG A 91 -13.94 23.94 -4.92
C ARG A 91 -12.48 23.92 -5.36
N LEU A 92 -11.54 23.98 -4.42
CA LEU A 92 -10.10 23.92 -4.71
C LEU A 92 -9.74 22.66 -5.48
N THR A 93 -10.26 21.51 -5.06
CA THR A 93 -10.02 20.22 -5.74
C THR A 93 -10.51 20.25 -7.19
N ILE A 94 -11.73 20.74 -7.43
CA ILE A 94 -12.29 20.88 -8.78
C ILE A 94 -11.48 21.85 -9.63
N GLU A 95 -10.98 22.92 -9.04
CA GLU A 95 -10.15 23.90 -9.70
C GLU A 95 -8.78 23.34 -10.13
N PHE A 96 -8.17 22.45 -9.34
CA PHE A 96 -6.96 21.71 -9.76
C PHE A 96 -7.28 20.68 -10.86
N TYR A 97 -8.41 19.98 -10.73
CA TYR A 97 -8.84 18.99 -11.72
C TYR A 97 -9.11 19.63 -13.09
N ARG A 98 -9.88 20.74 -13.14
CA ARG A 98 -10.20 21.46 -14.38
C ARG A 98 -8.98 22.03 -15.09
N ARG A 99 -7.88 22.26 -14.37
CA ARG A 99 -6.58 22.71 -14.91
C ARG A 99 -5.67 21.54 -15.32
N ASN A 100 -6.17 20.30 -15.26
CA ASN A 100 -5.43 19.06 -15.54
C ASN A 100 -4.18 18.86 -14.66
N TYR A 101 -4.20 19.39 -13.43
CA TYR A 101 -3.09 19.21 -12.48
C TYR A 101 -3.19 17.92 -11.67
N ILE A 102 -4.41 17.39 -11.51
CA ILE A 102 -4.69 16.21 -10.70
C ILE A 102 -5.74 15.32 -11.39
N GLU A 103 -5.71 14.04 -11.06
CA GLU A 103 -6.71 13.03 -11.39
C GLU A 103 -7.50 12.58 -10.16
N GLY A 104 -7.08 13.03 -8.96
CA GLY A 104 -7.68 12.62 -7.70
C GLY A 104 -7.27 13.45 -6.49
N LEU A 105 -7.81 13.09 -5.33
CA LEU A 105 -7.62 13.73 -4.04
C LEU A 105 -7.10 12.70 -3.02
N PHE A 106 -6.01 13.01 -2.34
CA PHE A 106 -5.61 12.37 -1.10
C PHE A 106 -5.89 13.36 0.05
N LEU A 107 -6.95 13.08 0.81
CA LEU A 107 -7.40 13.94 1.90
C LEU A 107 -7.05 13.32 3.25
N SER A 108 -6.17 13.99 3.97
CA SER A 108 -5.81 13.68 5.36
C SER A 108 -6.25 14.82 6.27
N SER A 109 -6.06 14.68 7.59
CA SER A 109 -6.44 15.72 8.55
C SER A 109 -5.78 15.50 9.91
N ALA A 110 -5.51 16.58 10.62
CA ALA A 110 -5.43 16.56 12.09
C ALA A 110 -6.83 16.41 12.70
N VAL A 111 -6.92 16.27 14.04
CA VAL A 111 -8.21 16.17 14.74
C VAL A 111 -8.61 17.52 15.31
N GLU A 112 -9.49 18.22 14.62
CA GLU A 112 -10.07 19.49 15.07
C GLU A 112 -11.32 19.20 15.93
N VAL A 113 -11.39 19.74 17.15
CA VAL A 113 -12.47 19.54 18.15
C VAL A 113 -12.64 18.08 18.62
N SER A 114 -13.05 17.18 17.74
CA SER A 114 -13.25 15.74 18.01
C SER A 114 -13.07 14.91 16.73
N PRO A 115 -12.88 13.57 16.86
CA PRO A 115 -12.86 12.67 15.72
C PRO A 115 -14.07 12.82 14.79
N ASP A 116 -15.27 12.85 15.36
CA ASP A 116 -16.53 12.97 14.62
C ASP A 116 -16.66 14.33 13.94
N TYR A 117 -16.39 15.42 14.65
CA TYR A 117 -16.43 16.76 14.08
C TYR A 117 -15.55 16.87 12.83
N THR A 118 -14.31 16.35 12.92
CA THR A 118 -13.38 16.36 11.79
C THR A 118 -13.88 15.45 10.66
N ALA A 119 -14.34 14.24 10.99
CA ALA A 119 -14.80 13.26 10.02
C ALA A 119 -16.06 13.72 9.27
N GLU A 120 -16.99 14.40 9.95
CA GLU A 120 -18.17 14.98 9.31
C GLU A 120 -17.80 16.10 8.32
N ARG A 121 -16.82 16.94 8.65
CA ARG A 121 -16.30 17.96 7.73
C ARG A 121 -15.66 17.32 6.49
N ILE A 122 -14.88 16.26 6.67
CA ILE A 122 -14.34 15.45 5.56
C ILE A 122 -15.49 14.86 4.74
N MET A 123 -16.45 14.19 5.37
CA MET A 123 -17.61 13.58 4.71
C MET A 123 -18.37 14.61 3.88
N ASN A 124 -18.63 15.79 4.42
CA ASN A 124 -19.31 16.88 3.71
C ASN A 124 -18.50 17.36 2.50
N CYS A 125 -17.18 17.49 2.61
CA CYS A 125 -16.32 17.82 1.46
C CYS A 125 -16.43 16.75 0.36
N LEU A 126 -16.33 15.47 0.72
CA LEU A 126 -16.44 14.36 -0.23
C LEU A 126 -17.84 14.29 -0.88
N LYS A 127 -18.88 14.58 -0.10
CA LYS A 127 -20.26 14.64 -0.58
C LYS A 127 -20.44 15.74 -1.62
N LEU A 128 -19.95 16.95 -1.36
CA LEU A 128 -19.95 18.05 -2.32
C LEU A 128 -19.24 17.64 -3.62
N LEU A 129 -18.08 17.00 -3.51
CA LEU A 129 -17.33 16.52 -4.67
C LEU A 129 -18.15 15.52 -5.50
N ARG A 130 -18.75 14.51 -4.88
CA ARG A 130 -19.49 13.46 -5.59
C ARG A 130 -20.86 13.91 -6.11
N GLU A 131 -21.64 14.59 -5.28
CA GLU A 131 -23.06 14.87 -5.53
C GLU A 131 -23.29 16.23 -6.21
N GLU A 132 -22.56 17.28 -5.81
CA GLU A 132 -22.75 18.63 -6.36
C GLU A 132 -21.85 18.90 -7.57
N TYR A 133 -20.56 18.60 -7.45
CA TYR A 133 -19.60 18.85 -8.53
C TYR A 133 -19.49 17.70 -9.54
N GLY A 134 -20.07 16.53 -9.26
CA GLY A 134 -19.99 15.36 -10.13
C GLY A 134 -18.57 14.82 -10.33
N PHE A 135 -17.68 15.01 -9.36
CA PHE A 135 -16.30 14.56 -9.43
C PHE A 135 -16.21 13.04 -9.39
N ALA A 136 -15.77 12.44 -10.51
CA ALA A 136 -15.56 10.99 -10.62
C ALA A 136 -14.09 10.57 -10.46
N GLY A 137 -13.19 11.52 -10.15
CA GLY A 137 -11.77 11.23 -9.93
C GLY A 137 -11.52 10.42 -8.67
N TYR A 138 -10.29 9.91 -8.53
CA TYR A 138 -9.92 9.03 -7.42
C TYR A 138 -9.91 9.78 -6.08
N ILE A 139 -10.48 9.21 -5.02
CA ILE A 139 -10.45 9.78 -3.67
C ILE A 139 -9.87 8.77 -2.68
N HIS A 140 -8.77 9.15 -2.03
CA HIS A 140 -8.24 8.49 -0.84
C HIS A 140 -8.53 9.37 0.37
N ALA A 141 -9.37 8.88 1.29
CA ALA A 141 -9.67 9.56 2.55
C ALA A 141 -8.97 8.89 3.74
N LYS A 142 -8.28 9.68 4.56
CA LYS A 142 -7.77 9.23 5.85
C LYS A 142 -8.90 9.29 6.87
N VAL A 143 -9.18 8.15 7.49
CA VAL A 143 -10.19 8.00 8.53
C VAL A 143 -9.56 8.37 9.87
N ILE A 144 -10.27 9.16 10.66
CA ILE A 144 -9.82 9.61 11.97
C ILE A 144 -10.10 8.52 13.00
N PRO A 145 -9.09 8.06 13.78
CA PRO A 145 -9.31 7.10 14.86
C PRO A 145 -10.35 7.62 15.86
N GLY A 146 -11.30 6.75 16.21
CA GLY A 146 -12.41 7.08 17.13
C GLY A 146 -13.62 7.71 16.46
N VAL A 147 -13.68 7.73 15.13
CA VAL A 147 -14.88 8.16 14.39
C VAL A 147 -16.05 7.20 14.61
N SER A 148 -17.25 7.75 14.68
CA SER A 148 -18.50 7.01 14.78
C SER A 148 -18.76 6.15 13.52
N PRO A 149 -19.31 4.92 13.69
CA PRO A 149 -19.50 3.97 12.59
C PRO A 149 -20.32 4.53 11.41
N GLU A 150 -21.30 5.37 11.68
CA GLU A 150 -22.22 5.93 10.69
C GLU A 150 -21.49 6.88 9.74
N ILE A 151 -20.65 7.77 10.29
CA ILE A 151 -19.84 8.72 9.53
C ILE A 151 -18.81 7.97 8.68
N LEU A 152 -18.13 6.97 9.28
CA LEU A 152 -17.19 6.13 8.55
C LEU A 152 -17.86 5.41 7.38
N HIS A 153 -19.06 4.86 7.59
CA HIS A 153 -19.79 4.20 6.53
C HIS A 153 -20.07 5.14 5.36
N ARG A 154 -20.52 6.36 5.64
CA ARG A 154 -20.76 7.39 4.61
C ARG A 154 -19.49 7.80 3.87
N ILE A 155 -18.38 8.03 4.58
CA ILE A 155 -17.09 8.32 3.97
C ILE A 155 -16.68 7.19 3.02
N GLY A 156 -16.85 5.92 3.44
CA GLY A 156 -16.49 4.77 2.61
C GLY A 156 -17.35 4.59 1.35
N LEU A 157 -18.57 5.12 1.30
CA LEU A 157 -19.37 5.16 0.07
C LEU A 157 -18.91 6.26 -0.91
N LEU A 158 -18.29 7.32 -0.40
CA LEU A 158 -17.84 8.46 -1.19
C LEU A 158 -16.38 8.30 -1.68
N ALA A 159 -15.54 7.64 -0.88
CA ALA A 159 -14.12 7.44 -1.16
C ALA A 159 -13.83 6.14 -1.92
N ASP A 160 -12.75 6.15 -2.71
CA ASP A 160 -12.24 4.96 -3.39
C ASP A 160 -11.35 4.12 -2.46
N ARG A 161 -10.52 4.77 -1.65
CA ARG A 161 -9.62 4.14 -0.67
C ARG A 161 -9.76 4.80 0.69
N LEU A 162 -9.69 3.98 1.74
CA LEU A 162 -9.62 4.45 3.12
C LEU A 162 -8.26 4.14 3.73
N SER A 163 -7.78 4.99 4.62
CA SER A 163 -6.61 4.65 5.45
C SER A 163 -6.73 5.10 6.89
N ILE A 164 -6.20 4.30 7.80
CA ILE A 164 -6.13 4.60 9.23
C ILE A 164 -4.70 4.36 9.65
N ASN A 165 -4.01 5.36 10.19
CA ASN A 165 -2.64 5.17 10.67
C ASN A 165 -2.66 4.54 12.05
N ILE A 166 -1.91 3.43 12.20
CA ILE A 166 -1.60 2.89 13.53
C ILE A 166 -0.45 3.67 14.18
N GLU A 167 0.35 4.37 13.36
CA GLU A 167 1.46 5.27 13.70
C GLU A 167 2.67 4.57 14.32
N LEU A 168 2.49 3.72 15.33
CA LEU A 168 3.55 3.00 16.00
C LEU A 168 3.33 1.48 15.93
N PRO A 169 4.40 0.69 15.85
CA PRO A 169 4.29 -0.76 15.63
C PRO A 169 3.89 -1.56 16.88
N THR A 170 4.02 -0.99 18.09
CA THR A 170 3.66 -1.67 19.36
C THR A 170 2.78 -0.81 20.27
N LYS A 171 2.11 -1.46 21.23
CA LYS A 171 1.24 -0.78 22.21
C LYS A 171 2.05 0.12 23.13
N GLU A 172 3.25 -0.33 23.51
CA GLU A 172 4.15 0.37 24.41
C GLU A 172 4.61 1.69 23.78
N SER A 173 5.06 1.66 22.51
CA SER A 173 5.49 2.87 21.81
C SER A 173 4.33 3.79 21.48
N LEU A 174 3.15 3.25 21.14
CA LEU A 174 1.94 4.06 20.96
C LEU A 174 1.55 4.78 22.27
N GLY A 175 1.57 4.07 23.40
CA GLY A 175 1.28 4.63 24.72
C GLY A 175 2.29 5.70 25.14
N LEU A 176 3.57 5.49 24.81
CA LEU A 176 4.67 6.42 25.11
C LEU A 176 4.58 7.71 24.28
N LEU A 177 4.42 7.59 22.95
CA LEU A 177 4.56 8.72 22.03
C LEU A 177 3.23 9.35 21.61
N ALA A 178 2.10 8.67 21.83
CA ALA A 178 0.77 9.17 21.48
C ALA A 178 -0.29 8.67 22.48
N PRO A 179 -0.19 9.03 23.78
CA PRO A 179 -1.04 8.48 24.83
C PRO A 179 -2.55 8.71 24.64
N GLN A 180 -2.93 9.73 23.87
CA GLN A 180 -4.32 10.05 23.53
C GLN A 180 -4.90 9.14 22.43
N LYS A 181 -4.05 8.46 21.64
CA LYS A 181 -4.48 7.48 20.62
C LYS A 181 -4.61 6.11 21.28
N LYS A 182 -5.84 5.65 21.45
CA LYS A 182 -6.13 4.32 22.02
C LYS A 182 -6.23 3.26 20.92
N PRO A 183 -5.64 2.05 21.11
CA PRO A 183 -5.78 0.94 20.15
C PRO A 183 -7.23 0.69 19.72
N LYS A 184 -8.18 0.62 20.66
CA LYS A 184 -9.62 0.43 20.37
C LYS A 184 -10.12 1.40 19.30
N ASN A 185 -9.75 2.68 19.39
CA ASN A 185 -10.19 3.73 18.46
C ASN A 185 -9.55 3.62 17.07
N ILE A 186 -8.41 2.94 16.96
CA ILE A 186 -7.71 2.71 15.68
C ILE A 186 -8.28 1.46 15.00
N PHE A 187 -8.42 0.36 15.74
CA PHE A 187 -8.77 -0.93 15.16
C PHE A 187 -10.27 -1.13 14.95
N THR A 188 -11.13 -0.51 15.76
CA THR A 188 -12.59 -0.55 15.55
C THR A 188 -12.99 -0.10 14.13
N PRO A 189 -12.56 1.08 13.64
CA PRO A 189 -12.88 1.49 12.27
C PRO A 189 -12.23 0.58 11.20
N MET A 190 -11.04 0.02 11.44
CA MET A 190 -10.41 -0.94 10.51
C MET A 190 -11.22 -2.23 10.39
N THR A 191 -11.74 -2.75 11.51
CA THR A 191 -12.63 -3.91 11.54
C THR A 191 -13.91 -3.63 10.76
N GLN A 192 -14.54 -2.48 10.99
CA GLN A 192 -15.76 -2.10 10.28
C GLN A 192 -15.55 -2.02 8.77
N ILE A 193 -14.45 -1.42 8.31
CA ILE A 193 -14.11 -1.37 6.87
C ILE A 193 -13.93 -2.78 6.31
N THR A 194 -13.23 -3.65 7.05
CA THR A 194 -13.00 -5.05 6.65
C THR A 194 -14.31 -5.83 6.51
N GLN A 195 -15.19 -5.74 7.51
CA GLN A 195 -16.50 -6.39 7.52
C GLN A 195 -17.35 -5.91 6.35
N THR A 196 -17.44 -4.59 6.16
CA THR A 196 -18.23 -3.99 5.06
C THR A 196 -17.71 -4.43 3.68
N LEU A 197 -16.39 -4.46 3.47
CA LEU A 197 -15.79 -4.93 2.21
C LEU A 197 -16.02 -6.43 1.99
N THR A 198 -16.03 -7.23 3.06
CA THR A 198 -16.26 -8.68 3.03
C THR A 198 -17.71 -8.98 2.66
N GLU A 199 -18.66 -8.37 3.36
CA GLU A 199 -20.10 -8.49 3.12
C GLU A 199 -20.47 -8.12 1.68
N ARG A 200 -19.85 -7.06 1.15
CA ARG A 200 -20.07 -6.60 -0.24
C ARG A 200 -19.30 -7.39 -1.29
N ARG A 201 -18.49 -8.38 -0.91
CA ARG A 201 -17.58 -9.14 -1.82
C ARG A 201 -16.65 -8.23 -2.63
N GLN A 202 -16.21 -7.14 -2.02
CA GLN A 202 -15.36 -6.11 -2.64
C GLN A 202 -13.89 -6.21 -2.21
N LEU A 203 -13.54 -7.17 -1.35
CA LEU A 203 -12.15 -7.50 -1.06
C LEU A 203 -11.41 -7.94 -2.34
N LYS A 204 -10.30 -7.27 -2.63
CA LYS A 204 -9.38 -7.58 -3.74
C LYS A 204 -7.94 -7.48 -3.25
N GLY A 205 -6.97 -8.05 -3.95
CA GLY A 205 -5.53 -7.79 -3.69
C GLY A 205 -4.95 -8.56 -2.49
N PRO A 206 -3.79 -8.15 -1.96
CA PRO A 206 -2.95 -9.00 -1.11
C PRO A 206 -3.58 -9.43 0.22
N GLY A 207 -4.48 -8.63 0.79
CA GLY A 207 -5.29 -9.08 1.94
C GLY A 207 -6.05 -10.39 1.69
N THR A 208 -6.27 -10.79 0.43
CA THR A 208 -6.88 -12.06 0.03
C THR A 208 -5.88 -13.18 -0.24
N MET A 209 -4.60 -13.03 0.11
CA MET A 209 -3.56 -14.05 -0.10
C MET A 209 -3.57 -15.13 0.97
N PHE A 210 -3.99 -14.78 2.19
CA PHE A 210 -4.24 -15.72 3.29
C PHE A 210 -5.60 -16.42 3.13
N LYS A 211 -5.89 -16.97 1.94
CA LYS A 211 -7.10 -17.79 1.71
C LYS A 211 -7.00 -19.06 2.55
N ASN A 212 -8.07 -19.40 3.25
CA ASN A 212 -8.19 -20.60 4.10
C ASN A 212 -7.29 -20.64 5.35
N GLN A 213 -6.71 -19.51 5.76
CA GLN A 213 -6.19 -19.36 7.13
C GLN A 213 -7.25 -18.65 7.95
N ASP A 214 -7.78 -19.32 8.97
CA ASP A 214 -8.88 -18.81 9.79
C ASP A 214 -8.53 -17.45 10.37
N ILE A 215 -9.50 -16.54 10.26
CA ILE A 215 -9.44 -15.13 10.68
C ILE A 215 -9.28 -15.02 12.22
N TYR A 216 -9.31 -16.13 12.95
CA TYR A 216 -9.34 -16.17 14.42
C TYR A 216 -8.42 -17.20 15.09
N SER A 217 -7.52 -17.92 14.39
CA SER A 217 -6.80 -19.05 15.03
C SER A 217 -5.36 -18.78 15.49
N THR A 218 -4.79 -17.58 15.27
CA THR A 218 -3.43 -17.25 15.76
C THR A 218 -3.37 -15.85 16.36
N ALA A 219 -4.28 -15.56 17.29
CA ALA A 219 -4.21 -14.38 18.15
C ALA A 219 -3.30 -14.64 19.37
N SER A 220 -2.00 -14.84 19.18
CA SER A 220 -1.07 -14.81 20.33
C SER A 220 -0.54 -13.39 20.56
N ASP A 221 -0.16 -12.68 19.49
CA ASP A 221 0.63 -11.45 19.59
C ASP A 221 -0.21 -10.17 19.48
N LEU A 222 -1.52 -10.28 19.24
CA LEU A 222 -2.46 -9.14 19.20
C LEU A 222 -3.63 -9.30 20.18
N ARG A 223 -3.52 -10.12 21.25
CA ARG A 223 -4.59 -10.19 22.27
C ARG A 223 -4.89 -8.84 22.91
N TYR A 224 -3.91 -7.92 22.93
CA TYR A 224 -4.13 -6.54 23.35
C TYR A 224 -4.98 -5.69 22.36
N LEU A 225 -5.29 -6.22 21.18
CA LEU A 225 -6.16 -5.63 20.15
C LEU A 225 -7.57 -6.19 20.15
N GLU A 226 -7.82 -7.26 20.91
CA GLU A 226 -9.18 -7.72 21.14
C GLU A 226 -9.88 -6.69 22.05
N PRO A 227 -11.03 -6.13 21.65
CA PRO A 227 -11.78 -5.28 22.55
C PRO A 227 -12.22 -6.13 23.75
N GLU A 228 -11.63 -5.87 24.92
CA GLU A 228 -12.06 -6.54 26.14
C GLU A 228 -13.54 -6.25 26.39
N GLY A 229 -14.37 -7.30 26.32
CA GLY A 229 -15.61 -7.41 27.10
C GLY A 229 -16.84 -6.59 26.69
N GLU A 230 -16.84 -5.82 25.61
CA GLU A 230 -18.02 -5.04 25.21
C GLU A 230 -18.49 -5.38 23.80
N ASN A 231 -19.73 -5.89 23.72
CA ASN A 231 -20.46 -6.00 22.46
C ASN A 231 -20.42 -4.65 21.74
N LEU A 232 -19.98 -4.62 20.47
CA LEU A 232 -20.18 -3.48 19.59
C LEU A 232 -21.69 -3.23 19.51
N THR A 233 -22.20 -2.28 20.28
CA THR A 233 -23.60 -1.85 20.16
C THR A 233 -23.73 -1.13 18.82
N PRO A 234 -24.59 -1.61 17.90
CA PRO A 234 -24.96 -0.81 16.76
C PRO A 234 -25.54 0.51 17.28
N GLY A 235 -25.02 1.64 16.79
CA GLY A 235 -25.56 2.96 17.14
C GLY A 235 -27.07 2.98 16.89
N ASP A 236 -27.81 3.64 17.78
CA ASP A 236 -29.28 3.72 17.75
C ASP A 236 -29.83 4.61 16.62
N GLY A 237 -28.96 5.12 15.74
CA GLY A 237 -29.33 5.96 14.60
C GLY A 237 -29.77 7.37 14.95
N SER A 238 -29.56 7.79 16.18
CA SER A 238 -29.89 9.13 16.65
C SER A 238 -28.88 10.19 16.21
N LEU A 239 -27.74 9.77 15.64
CA LEU A 239 -26.65 10.66 15.25
C LEU A 239 -27.08 11.54 14.06
N LEU A 240 -27.04 12.86 14.25
CA LEU A 240 -27.30 13.87 13.22
C LEU A 240 -25.95 14.36 12.66
N ASP A 241 -25.89 14.68 11.37
CA ASP A 241 -24.74 15.39 10.81
C ASP A 241 -24.69 16.87 11.26
N LEU A 242 -23.58 17.57 11.00
CA LEU A 242 -23.40 19.01 11.31
C LEU A 242 -24.47 19.92 10.67
N THR A 243 -25.27 19.42 9.73
CA THR A 243 -26.38 20.13 9.09
C THR A 243 -27.75 19.74 9.65
N GLY A 244 -27.79 18.94 10.72
CA GLY A 244 -28.98 18.48 11.41
C GLY A 244 -29.72 17.34 10.71
N ARG A 245 -29.10 16.65 9.74
CA ARG A 245 -29.73 15.53 9.02
C ARG A 245 -29.41 14.20 9.70
N PRO A 246 -30.39 13.30 9.87
CA PRO A 246 -30.15 11.96 10.43
C PRO A 246 -29.14 11.16 9.60
N LEU A 247 -28.09 10.67 10.26
CA LEU A 247 -27.18 9.65 9.72
C LEU A 247 -27.90 8.30 9.83
N ALA A 248 -28.80 8.03 8.88
CA ALA A 248 -29.72 6.89 8.95
C ALA A 248 -29.04 5.53 9.25
N ILE A 249 -29.65 4.74 10.15
CA ILE A 249 -29.32 3.32 10.39
C ILE A 249 -29.46 2.53 9.10
N HIS A 250 -28.45 1.70 8.87
CA HIS A 250 -28.49 0.60 7.93
C HIS A 250 -29.59 -0.41 8.31
N LYS A 251 -30.76 -0.35 7.65
CA LYS A 251 -31.67 -1.51 7.63
C LYS A 251 -31.02 -2.59 6.74
N PRO A 252 -30.88 -3.84 7.20
CA PRO A 252 -30.34 -4.91 6.37
C PRO A 252 -31.39 -5.28 5.31
N GLY A 253 -31.35 -4.58 4.17
CA GLY A 253 -32.27 -4.73 3.05
C GLY A 253 -31.53 -4.76 1.70
N LYS A 254 -31.84 -5.79 0.90
CA LYS A 254 -31.38 -6.14 -0.47
C LYS A 254 -30.39 -5.19 -1.22
N ARG A 255 -29.13 -5.62 -1.20
CA ARG A 255 -28.15 -5.87 -2.31
C ARG A 255 -27.94 -4.83 -3.45
N GLY A 256 -26.68 -4.40 -3.62
CA GLY A 256 -25.95 -4.72 -4.86
C GLY A 256 -25.34 -3.62 -5.73
N LYS A 257 -25.52 -2.31 -5.47
CA LYS A 257 -25.06 -1.27 -6.42
C LYS A 257 -23.94 -0.34 -5.93
N GLU A 258 -23.93 0.05 -4.66
CA GLU A 258 -22.95 1.04 -4.22
C GLU A 258 -21.59 0.38 -3.92
N LYS A 259 -20.53 0.96 -4.47
CA LYS A 259 -19.16 0.56 -4.15
C LYS A 259 -18.78 1.21 -2.82
N PHE A 260 -18.24 0.42 -1.91
CA PHE A 260 -17.69 0.90 -0.65
C PHE A 260 -16.17 0.73 -0.72
N ALA A 261 -15.43 1.84 -0.67
CA ALA A 261 -13.97 1.88 -0.72
C ALA A 261 -13.37 0.82 -1.69
N PRO A 262 -13.73 0.83 -2.99
CA PRO A 262 -13.38 -0.23 -3.95
C PRO A 262 -11.87 -0.50 -4.11
N ALA A 263 -11.01 0.47 -3.78
CA ALA A 263 -9.56 0.32 -3.77
C ALA A 263 -9.02 -0.29 -2.45
N GLY A 264 -9.89 -0.47 -1.44
CA GLY A 264 -9.65 -1.13 -0.16
C GLY A 264 -9.10 -0.20 0.93
N GLN A 265 -8.45 -0.80 1.93
CA GLN A 265 -7.88 -0.07 3.07
C GLN A 265 -6.37 -0.23 3.19
N THR A 266 -5.70 0.81 3.69
CA THR A 266 -4.27 0.82 3.98
C THR A 266 -3.97 1.43 5.34
N THR A 267 -2.77 1.20 5.85
CA THR A 267 -2.30 1.80 7.11
C THR A 267 -0.85 2.25 7.00
N GLN A 268 -0.38 3.02 7.97
CA GLN A 268 0.99 3.52 8.06
C GLN A 268 1.50 3.39 9.50
N MET A 269 2.80 3.10 9.61
CA MET A 269 3.58 3.16 10.85
C MET A 269 4.93 3.87 10.64
N ILE A 270 5.44 4.45 11.71
CA ILE A 270 6.69 5.19 11.79
C ILE A 270 7.78 4.25 12.30
N ILE A 271 8.92 4.24 11.62
CA ILE A 271 10.05 3.34 11.88
C ILE A 271 11.22 4.15 12.41
N GLY A 272 11.72 3.73 13.58
CA GLY A 272 12.89 4.33 14.22
C GLY A 272 12.61 5.52 15.12
N ALA A 273 11.33 5.84 15.39
CA ALA A 273 10.96 6.76 16.48
C ALA A 273 11.16 6.10 17.87
N THR A 274 11.14 4.78 17.90
CA THR A 274 11.27 3.92 19.08
C THR A 274 12.16 2.71 18.75
N PRO A 275 12.68 2.00 19.77
CA PRO A 275 13.69 0.96 19.57
C PRO A 275 13.09 -0.42 19.24
N GLU A 276 12.00 -0.49 18.48
CA GLU A 276 11.44 -1.79 18.09
C GLU A 276 12.37 -2.55 17.16
N SER A 277 12.35 -3.87 17.31
CA SER A 277 13.02 -4.78 16.37
C SER A 277 12.26 -4.85 15.04
N ASP A 278 12.97 -5.19 13.96
CA ASP A 278 12.33 -5.42 12.66
C ASP A 278 11.39 -6.62 12.72
N ARG A 279 11.69 -7.62 13.57
CA ARG A 279 10.81 -8.76 13.82
C ARG A 279 9.45 -8.31 14.34
N GLN A 280 9.42 -7.40 15.32
CA GLN A 280 8.15 -6.85 15.84
C GLN A 280 7.38 -6.11 14.74
N ILE A 281 8.05 -5.29 13.94
CA ILE A 281 7.43 -4.52 12.85
C ILE A 281 6.83 -5.44 11.78
N VAL A 282 7.58 -6.45 11.34
CA VAL A 282 7.15 -7.42 10.32
C VAL A 282 6.01 -8.29 10.86
N LYS A 283 6.05 -8.71 12.13
CA LYS A 283 4.93 -9.41 12.79
C LYS A 283 3.67 -8.57 12.87
N THR A 284 3.79 -7.31 13.27
CA THR A 284 2.66 -6.37 13.28
C THR A 284 2.10 -6.23 11.87
N SER A 285 2.94 -6.10 10.85
CA SER A 285 2.53 -6.01 9.44
C SER A 285 1.78 -7.27 8.97
N GLU A 286 2.34 -8.45 9.20
CA GLU A 286 1.69 -9.74 8.90
C GLU A 286 0.30 -9.82 9.54
N SER A 287 0.22 -9.45 10.82
CA SER A 287 -1.03 -9.49 11.58
C SER A 287 -2.08 -8.51 11.03
N LEU A 288 -1.66 -7.31 10.61
CA LEU A 288 -2.53 -6.33 9.97
C LEU A 288 -3.10 -6.86 8.65
N TYR A 289 -2.32 -7.59 7.86
CA TYR A 289 -2.81 -8.23 6.64
C TYR A 289 -3.80 -9.36 6.94
N ARG A 290 -3.51 -10.20 7.94
CA ARG A 290 -4.37 -11.32 8.31
C ARG A 290 -5.72 -10.86 8.84
N ASN A 291 -5.73 -9.89 9.76
CA ASN A 291 -6.92 -9.47 10.48
C ASN A 291 -7.77 -8.45 9.72
N PHE A 292 -7.14 -7.45 9.10
CA PHE A 292 -7.85 -6.33 8.46
C PHE A 292 -7.84 -6.40 6.93
N LYS A 293 -7.32 -7.51 6.37
CA LYS A 293 -7.23 -7.74 4.91
C LYS A 293 -6.63 -6.53 4.18
N MET A 294 -5.58 -5.96 4.78
CA MET A 294 -4.92 -4.76 4.29
C MET A 294 -4.54 -4.89 2.83
N LYS A 295 -4.72 -3.81 2.08
CA LYS A 295 -4.13 -3.69 0.74
C LYS A 295 -2.64 -3.44 0.83
N ARG A 296 -2.24 -2.69 1.85
CA ARG A 296 -0.85 -2.30 2.09
C ARG A 296 -0.66 -1.71 3.48
N VAL A 297 0.48 -2.02 4.06
CA VAL A 297 1.10 -1.35 5.20
C VAL A 297 2.22 -0.46 4.67
N TYR A 298 2.23 0.82 5.06
CA TYR A 298 3.28 1.78 4.72
C TYR A 298 4.23 1.96 5.90
N PHE A 299 5.52 1.94 5.62
CA PHE A 299 6.58 2.29 6.54
C PHE A 299 7.06 3.70 6.24
N SER A 300 7.17 4.53 7.28
CA SER A 300 7.74 5.86 7.21
C SER A 300 8.97 5.89 8.09
N ALA A 301 10.16 6.17 7.56
CA ALA A 301 11.29 6.50 8.41
C ALA A 301 10.91 7.69 9.32
N TYR A 302 11.30 7.60 10.60
CA TYR A 302 11.18 8.71 11.51
C TYR A 302 12.04 9.89 11.01
N ILE A 303 11.41 11.06 10.95
CA ILE A 303 12.07 12.32 10.61
C ILE A 303 12.00 13.20 11.86
N PRO A 304 13.14 13.64 12.41
CA PRO A 304 13.17 14.36 13.67
C PRO A 304 12.76 15.83 13.49
N ILE A 305 11.46 16.05 13.42
CA ILE A 305 10.84 17.38 13.21
C ILE A 305 10.33 18.01 14.50
N ALA A 306 10.19 17.21 15.56
CA ALA A 306 9.67 17.63 16.85
C ALA A 306 10.73 17.44 17.93
N ASP A 307 10.80 18.39 18.86
CA ASP A 307 11.62 18.23 20.07
C ASP A 307 10.82 17.48 21.13
N SER A 308 11.38 16.34 21.50
CA SER A 308 10.90 15.53 22.61
C SER A 308 12.07 14.76 23.21
N PRO A 309 12.18 14.67 24.55
CA PRO A 309 13.17 13.79 25.18
C PRO A 309 12.86 12.30 24.97
N LEU A 310 11.65 11.97 24.49
CA LEU A 310 11.21 10.59 24.22
C LEU A 310 11.56 10.11 22.81
N LEU A 311 12.07 11.00 21.95
CA LEU A 311 12.37 10.72 20.56
C LEU A 311 13.88 10.79 20.28
N PRO A 312 14.36 10.14 19.21
CA PRO A 312 15.70 10.39 18.72
C PRO A 312 15.89 11.87 18.38
N GLY A 313 17.08 12.39 18.70
CA GLY A 313 17.39 13.82 18.60
C GLY A 313 17.34 14.38 17.17
N ARG A 314 17.32 15.72 17.07
CA ARG A 314 17.21 16.48 15.80
C ARG A 314 18.22 16.10 14.72
N PHE A 315 19.42 15.68 15.12
CA PHE A 315 20.49 15.34 14.20
C PHE A 315 20.54 13.86 13.83
N THR A 316 19.60 13.04 14.34
CA THR A 316 19.49 11.64 13.95
C THR A 316 19.05 11.55 12.49
N ALA A 317 19.89 10.95 11.65
CA ALA A 317 19.54 10.72 10.26
C ALA A 317 18.32 9.78 10.16
N PRO A 318 17.33 10.08 9.29
CA PRO A 318 16.21 9.18 9.06
C PRO A 318 16.69 7.79 8.62
N PRO A 319 16.15 6.69 9.19
CA PRO A 319 16.62 5.33 8.91
C PRO A 319 16.08 4.79 7.57
N LEU A 320 16.40 5.46 6.47
CA LEU A 320 15.86 5.16 5.14
C LEU A 320 16.26 3.78 4.60
N ALA A 321 17.49 3.33 4.89
CA ALA A 321 17.93 1.98 4.53
C ALA A 321 17.07 0.91 5.23
N ARG A 322 16.76 1.12 6.52
CA ARG A 322 15.89 0.24 7.31
C ARG A 322 14.46 0.24 6.78
N GLU A 323 13.91 1.41 6.46
CA GLU A 323 12.60 1.54 5.80
C GLU A 323 12.54 0.72 4.50
N HIS A 324 13.56 0.84 3.65
CA HIS A 324 13.65 0.09 2.40
C HIS A 324 13.68 -1.43 2.62
N ARG A 325 14.47 -1.91 3.60
CA ARG A 325 14.52 -3.34 3.96
C ARG A 325 13.19 -3.87 4.47
N LEU A 326 12.47 -3.07 5.27
CA LEU A 326 11.12 -3.43 5.73
C LEU A 326 10.13 -3.55 4.57
N TYR A 327 10.20 -2.68 3.56
CA TYR A 327 9.39 -2.84 2.35
C TYR A 327 9.74 -4.10 1.55
N GLN A 328 11.02 -4.48 1.48
CA GLN A 328 11.42 -5.75 0.87
C GLN A 328 10.87 -6.94 1.68
N ALA A 329 10.92 -6.91 3.01
CA ALA A 329 10.33 -7.93 3.86
C ALA A 329 8.79 -8.01 3.71
N ASP A 330 8.08 -6.87 3.67
CA ASP A 330 6.64 -6.80 3.36
C ASP A 330 6.32 -7.43 2.00
N TRP A 331 7.18 -7.22 1.01
CA TRP A 331 7.03 -7.84 -0.30
C TRP A 331 7.16 -9.37 -0.23
N LEU A 332 8.05 -9.91 0.60
CA LEU A 332 8.17 -11.35 0.83
C LEU A 332 6.91 -11.92 1.49
N LEU A 333 6.40 -11.26 2.54
CA LEU A 333 5.13 -11.64 3.17
C LEU A 333 4.01 -11.73 2.12
N ARG A 334 3.94 -10.69 1.28
CA ARG A 334 2.83 -10.56 0.36
C ARG A 334 2.93 -11.51 -0.82
N PHE A 335 3.98 -11.40 -1.61
CA PHE A 335 4.01 -12.05 -2.91
C PHE A 335 4.70 -13.42 -2.87
N TYR A 336 5.53 -13.68 -1.87
CA TYR A 336 6.27 -14.94 -1.73
C TYR A 336 5.72 -15.86 -0.65
N ASN A 337 4.66 -15.44 0.06
CA ASN A 337 4.03 -16.21 1.12
C ASN A 337 5.02 -16.62 2.23
N PHE A 338 5.94 -15.71 2.56
CA PHE A 338 6.77 -15.83 3.75
C PHE A 338 5.94 -15.52 5.00
N THR A 339 6.30 -16.12 6.14
CA THR A 339 5.79 -15.67 7.45
C THR A 339 6.79 -14.73 8.11
N ALA A 340 6.36 -13.92 9.08
CA ALA A 340 7.27 -13.02 9.79
C ALA A 340 8.39 -13.79 10.51
N ASP A 341 8.04 -14.92 11.14
CA ASP A 341 8.99 -15.79 11.84
C ASP A 341 9.90 -16.58 10.89
N GLU A 342 9.53 -16.75 9.61
CA GLU A 342 10.44 -17.26 8.57
C GLU A 342 11.50 -16.21 8.25
N ILE A 343 11.12 -14.93 8.10
CA ILE A 343 12.04 -13.85 7.71
C ILE A 343 12.99 -13.47 8.87
N LEU A 344 12.50 -13.40 10.11
CA LEU A 344 13.24 -12.95 11.29
C LEU A 344 12.90 -13.81 12.51
N ASP A 345 13.93 -14.26 13.24
CA ASP A 345 13.77 -15.06 14.47
C ASP A 345 14.31 -14.31 15.70
N GLU A 346 14.26 -14.95 16.87
CA GLU A 346 14.74 -14.34 18.13
C GLU A 346 16.25 -14.11 18.16
N LYS A 347 17.02 -14.91 17.41
CA LYS A 347 18.49 -14.78 17.32
C LYS A 347 18.89 -13.67 16.34
N THR A 348 18.06 -13.43 15.34
CA THR A 348 18.25 -12.45 14.27
C THR A 348 17.02 -11.55 14.12
N PRO A 349 16.75 -10.68 15.12
CA PRO A 349 15.52 -9.89 15.15
C PRO A 349 15.56 -8.61 14.28
N PHE A 350 16.72 -8.29 13.69
CA PHE A 350 16.93 -7.12 12.83
C PHE A 350 17.30 -7.55 11.41
N LEU A 351 16.84 -6.79 10.42
CA LEU A 351 17.18 -7.00 9.02
C LEU A 351 18.60 -6.53 8.73
N ASP A 352 19.29 -7.25 7.85
CA ASP A 352 20.55 -6.81 7.31
C ASP A 352 20.32 -5.56 6.43
N LEU A 353 21.01 -4.46 6.74
CA LEU A 353 20.86 -3.21 5.98
C LEU A 353 21.58 -3.27 4.63
N GLU A 354 22.60 -4.10 4.49
CA GLU A 354 23.41 -4.23 3.28
C GLU A 354 22.89 -5.32 2.35
N LEU A 355 22.22 -6.34 2.89
CA LEU A 355 21.75 -7.49 2.12
C LEU A 355 20.24 -7.58 1.97
N ASP A 356 19.76 -7.99 0.79
CA ASP A 356 18.35 -8.29 0.55
C ASP A 356 17.79 -9.33 1.54
N PRO A 357 16.60 -9.12 2.14
CA PRO A 357 16.02 -10.04 3.12
C PRO A 357 15.87 -11.48 2.63
N LYS A 358 15.63 -11.70 1.34
CA LYS A 358 15.50 -13.04 0.76
C LYS A 358 16.85 -13.74 0.66
N ILE A 359 17.90 -13.00 0.29
CA ILE A 359 19.28 -13.52 0.28
C ILE A 359 19.72 -13.79 1.72
N SER A 360 19.50 -12.85 2.63
CA SER A 360 19.83 -13.02 4.06
C SER A 360 19.16 -14.26 4.65
N TRP A 361 17.87 -14.46 4.37
CA TRP A 361 17.16 -15.67 4.74
C TRP A 361 17.79 -16.93 4.14
N ALA A 362 18.12 -16.91 2.84
CA ALA A 362 18.69 -18.07 2.16
C ALA A 362 20.07 -18.46 2.70
N LEU A 363 20.89 -17.48 3.09
CA LEU A 363 22.19 -17.72 3.73
C LEU A 363 22.05 -18.31 5.13
N ARG A 364 21.04 -17.89 5.91
CA ARG A 364 20.74 -18.48 7.22
C ARG A 364 20.20 -19.91 7.12
N ASN A 365 19.63 -20.27 5.99
CA ASN A 365 19.03 -21.58 5.72
C ASN A 365 19.81 -22.31 4.60
N ILE A 366 21.14 -22.20 4.62
CA ILE A 366 21.98 -22.69 3.52
C ILE A 366 21.85 -24.21 3.32
N GLU A 367 21.49 -24.95 4.37
CA GLU A 367 21.24 -26.38 4.36
C GLU A 367 20.08 -26.80 3.43
N LYS A 368 19.17 -25.86 3.10
CA LYS A 368 18.07 -26.09 2.15
C LYS A 368 18.52 -25.98 0.69
N PHE A 369 19.75 -25.53 0.45
CA PHE A 369 20.29 -25.27 -0.88
C PHE A 369 21.42 -26.25 -1.21
N PRO A 370 21.61 -26.58 -2.50
CA PRO A 370 20.92 -26.03 -3.66
C PRO A 370 19.62 -26.78 -4.01
N ILE A 371 18.66 -26.06 -4.61
CA ILE A 371 17.36 -26.60 -5.00
C ILE A 371 17.34 -26.97 -6.50
N GLU A 372 16.90 -28.18 -6.85
CA GLU A 372 16.76 -28.61 -8.25
C GLU A 372 15.50 -28.01 -8.89
N VAL A 373 15.70 -27.07 -9.81
CA VAL A 373 14.63 -26.27 -10.44
C VAL A 373 13.57 -27.13 -11.15
N ASN A 374 13.98 -28.26 -11.73
CA ASN A 374 13.06 -29.15 -12.44
C ASN A 374 12.17 -30.00 -11.52
N LYS A 375 12.50 -30.11 -10.23
CA LYS A 375 11.77 -30.95 -9.26
C LYS A 375 11.07 -30.14 -8.17
N ALA A 376 11.63 -29.00 -7.78
CA ALA A 376 11.18 -28.17 -6.67
C ALA A 376 9.69 -27.79 -6.74
N SER A 377 8.98 -27.80 -5.64
CA SER A 377 7.63 -27.22 -5.55
C SER A 377 7.63 -25.72 -5.90
N LEU A 378 6.44 -25.15 -6.15
CA LEU A 378 6.31 -23.70 -6.36
C LEU A 378 6.81 -22.92 -5.13
N GLU A 379 6.55 -23.44 -3.94
CA GLU A 379 6.95 -22.83 -2.67
C GLU A 379 8.47 -22.79 -2.51
N GLU A 380 9.16 -23.90 -2.77
CA GLU A 380 10.62 -23.97 -2.78
C GLU A 380 11.24 -23.02 -3.81
N LEU A 381 10.66 -22.94 -5.02
CA LEU A 381 11.11 -21.99 -6.04
C LEU A 381 10.98 -20.53 -5.59
N LEU A 382 9.91 -20.22 -4.85
CA LEU A 382 9.70 -18.88 -4.27
C LEU A 382 10.71 -18.56 -3.18
N ARG A 383 11.43 -19.53 -2.60
CA ARG A 383 12.48 -19.29 -1.59
C ARG A 383 13.84 -18.98 -2.21
N ILE A 384 14.07 -19.36 -3.47
CA ILE A 384 15.34 -19.14 -4.17
C ILE A 384 15.57 -17.63 -4.47
N PRO A 385 16.68 -17.03 -4.01
CA PRO A 385 17.04 -15.67 -4.38
C PRO A 385 17.19 -15.48 -5.90
N GLY A 386 16.68 -14.36 -6.43
CA GLY A 386 16.68 -14.09 -7.87
C GLY A 386 15.56 -14.76 -8.67
N VAL A 387 14.78 -15.66 -8.06
CA VAL A 387 13.53 -16.19 -8.66
C VAL A 387 12.34 -15.37 -8.14
N GLY A 388 11.64 -14.72 -9.07
CA GLY A 388 10.38 -14.00 -8.80
C GLY A 388 9.13 -14.86 -8.91
N THR A 389 7.97 -14.36 -8.47
CA THR A 389 6.70 -15.09 -8.56
C THR A 389 6.32 -15.48 -9.99
N ILE A 390 6.45 -14.54 -10.92
CA ILE A 390 6.21 -14.78 -12.35
C ILE A 390 7.20 -15.82 -12.89
N SER A 391 8.48 -15.68 -12.57
CA SER A 391 9.53 -16.61 -13.01
C SER A 391 9.32 -18.01 -12.43
N ALA A 392 8.93 -18.13 -11.15
CA ALA A 392 8.60 -19.40 -10.50
C ALA A 392 7.40 -20.09 -11.18
N MET A 393 6.33 -19.34 -11.47
CA MET A 393 5.17 -19.88 -12.21
C MET A 393 5.57 -20.33 -13.63
N ARG A 394 6.41 -19.55 -14.33
CA ARG A 394 6.93 -19.90 -15.65
C ARG A 394 7.80 -21.15 -15.59
N ILE A 395 8.65 -21.32 -14.58
CA ILE A 395 9.43 -22.54 -14.34
C ILE A 395 8.49 -23.75 -14.21
N VAL A 396 7.47 -23.66 -13.34
CA VAL A 396 6.53 -24.76 -13.11
C VAL A 396 5.75 -25.13 -14.38
N ARG A 397 5.41 -24.14 -15.22
CA ARG A 397 4.76 -24.39 -16.52
C ARG A 397 5.72 -25.01 -17.53
N GLN A 398 6.91 -24.45 -17.69
CA GLN A 398 7.89 -24.87 -18.70
C GLN A 398 8.36 -26.30 -18.48
N ARG A 399 8.64 -26.69 -17.22
CA ARG A 399 9.15 -28.04 -16.91
C ARG A 399 8.15 -29.17 -17.17
N LYS A 400 6.86 -28.85 -17.34
CA LYS A 400 5.85 -29.82 -17.79
C LYS A 400 5.99 -30.16 -19.27
N LEU A 401 6.57 -29.25 -20.06
CA LEU A 401 6.79 -29.41 -21.49
C LEU A 401 8.18 -29.99 -21.77
N SER A 402 9.20 -29.42 -21.13
CA SER A 402 10.59 -29.83 -21.33
C SER A 402 11.42 -29.50 -20.09
N ALA A 403 12.35 -30.36 -19.72
CA ALA A 403 13.29 -30.07 -18.64
C ALA A 403 14.05 -28.75 -18.92
N ILE A 404 14.04 -27.85 -17.95
CA ILE A 404 14.66 -26.52 -18.03
C ILE A 404 16.18 -26.66 -17.95
N GLN A 405 16.88 -25.97 -18.84
CA GLN A 405 18.33 -25.81 -18.80
C GLN A 405 18.73 -24.51 -18.10
N PHE A 406 19.99 -24.41 -17.69
CA PHE A 406 20.48 -23.22 -16.99
C PHE A 406 20.33 -21.94 -17.84
N ASP A 407 20.59 -22.02 -19.15
CA ASP A 407 20.49 -20.88 -20.07
C ASP A 407 19.05 -20.41 -20.30
N ASP A 408 18.06 -21.28 -20.07
CA ASP A 408 16.64 -20.93 -20.17
C ASP A 408 16.19 -20.02 -19.03
N LEU A 409 16.84 -20.10 -17.86
CA LEU A 409 16.46 -19.35 -16.66
C LEU A 409 16.47 -17.84 -16.90
N LYS A 410 17.49 -17.34 -17.61
CA LYS A 410 17.58 -15.91 -17.97
C LYS A 410 16.42 -15.49 -18.86
N LYS A 411 16.02 -16.33 -19.83
CA LYS A 411 14.89 -16.06 -20.75
C LYS A 411 13.54 -16.11 -20.01
N ILE A 412 13.42 -16.99 -19.02
CA ILE A 412 12.24 -17.09 -18.16
C ILE A 412 12.06 -15.83 -17.29
N GLY A 413 13.16 -15.11 -17.01
CA GLY A 413 13.19 -13.91 -16.17
C GLY A 413 13.74 -14.17 -14.77
N VAL A 414 14.56 -15.19 -14.58
CA VAL A 414 15.31 -15.42 -13.34
C VAL A 414 16.56 -14.53 -13.34
N VAL A 415 16.85 -13.89 -12.21
CA VAL A 415 18.10 -13.16 -12.00
C VAL A 415 19.21 -14.18 -11.71
N VAL A 416 19.76 -14.76 -12.78
CA VAL A 416 20.74 -15.86 -12.71
C VAL A 416 21.96 -15.51 -11.87
N LYS A 417 22.42 -14.25 -11.91
CA LYS A 417 23.55 -13.78 -11.09
C LYS A 417 23.36 -14.05 -9.60
N ARG A 418 22.11 -13.94 -9.10
CA ARG A 418 21.77 -14.22 -7.69
C ARG A 418 21.38 -15.69 -7.49
N ALA A 419 20.62 -16.27 -8.42
CA ALA A 419 20.07 -17.60 -8.27
C ALA A 419 21.12 -18.71 -8.37
N ARG A 420 22.23 -18.51 -9.10
CA ARG A 420 23.21 -19.56 -9.42
C ARG A 420 23.80 -20.29 -8.20
N TYR A 421 23.90 -19.62 -7.05
CA TYR A 421 24.45 -20.21 -5.82
C TYR A 421 23.47 -21.13 -5.10
N PHE A 422 22.18 -20.99 -5.40
CA PHE A 422 21.08 -21.61 -4.66
C PHE A 422 20.37 -22.70 -5.48
N ILE A 423 20.81 -22.99 -6.71
CA ILE A 423 20.10 -23.87 -7.62
C ILE A 423 20.99 -24.94 -8.23
N THR A 424 20.36 -26.07 -8.52
CA THR A 424 20.85 -27.03 -9.52
C THR A 424 19.90 -27.07 -10.71
N CYS A 425 20.45 -27.37 -11.88
CA CYS A 425 19.67 -27.61 -13.08
C CYS A 425 20.15 -28.91 -13.72
N ARG A 426 19.26 -29.91 -13.77
CA ARG A 426 19.56 -31.26 -14.26
C ARG A 426 20.74 -31.90 -13.50
N GLY A 427 20.78 -31.69 -12.18
CA GLY A 427 21.82 -32.24 -11.30
C GLY A 427 23.16 -31.49 -11.34
N ARG A 428 23.33 -30.49 -12.20
CA ARG A 428 24.55 -29.67 -12.25
C ARG A 428 24.41 -28.42 -11.36
N TYR A 429 25.44 -28.17 -10.55
CA TYR A 429 25.58 -26.95 -9.75
C TYR A 429 26.36 -25.88 -10.52
N TYR A 430 25.98 -24.61 -10.35
CA TYR A 430 26.50 -23.47 -11.11
C TYR A 430 27.05 -22.32 -10.22
N GLY A 431 27.15 -22.55 -8.91
CA GLY A 431 27.59 -21.55 -7.94
C GLY A 431 29.08 -21.56 -7.60
N GLY A 432 29.87 -22.49 -8.14
CA GLY A 432 31.30 -22.63 -7.83
C GLY A 432 31.63 -24.03 -7.29
N THR A 433 32.77 -24.15 -6.59
CA THR A 433 33.23 -25.42 -5.98
C THR A 433 32.57 -25.73 -4.64
N ASP A 434 32.36 -24.73 -3.78
CA ASP A 434 31.76 -24.90 -2.46
C ASP A 434 30.68 -23.86 -2.15
N ILE A 435 29.69 -24.24 -1.34
CA ILE A 435 28.62 -23.35 -0.85
C ILE A 435 29.09 -22.73 0.46
N LEU A 436 29.95 -21.73 0.39
CA LEU A 436 30.39 -20.98 1.57
C LEU A 436 29.53 -19.70 1.74
N PRO A 437 28.71 -19.60 2.81
CA PRO A 437 27.81 -18.45 3.01
C PRO A 437 28.52 -17.10 2.96
N GLU A 438 29.73 -17.00 3.52
CA GLU A 438 30.52 -15.77 3.52
C GLU A 438 30.97 -15.33 2.13
N GLN A 439 31.33 -16.27 1.26
CA GLN A 439 31.70 -15.98 -0.12
C GLN A 439 30.48 -15.50 -0.91
N ILE A 440 29.35 -16.18 -0.75
CA ILE A 440 28.08 -15.80 -1.41
C ILE A 440 27.63 -14.41 -0.92
N ARG A 441 27.81 -14.10 0.37
CA ARG A 441 27.52 -12.78 0.93
C ARG A 441 28.37 -11.69 0.25
N GLN A 442 29.69 -11.88 0.17
CA GLN A 442 30.58 -10.90 -0.48
C GLN A 442 30.23 -10.70 -1.95
N GLU A 443 30.03 -11.79 -2.71
CA GLU A 443 29.65 -11.70 -4.12
C GLU A 443 28.27 -11.05 -4.32
N ALA A 444 27.32 -11.29 -3.41
CA ALA A 444 26.02 -10.62 -3.42
C ALA A 444 26.18 -9.11 -3.23
N LEU A 445 26.97 -8.67 -2.24
CA LEU A 445 27.25 -7.26 -1.96
C LEU A 445 27.92 -6.56 -3.15
N ASP A 446 28.89 -7.21 -3.79
CA ASP A 446 29.57 -6.69 -4.98
C ASP A 446 28.64 -6.59 -6.18
N SER A 447 27.74 -7.58 -6.33
CA SER A 447 26.77 -7.62 -7.44
C SER A 447 25.62 -6.62 -7.30
N GLU A 448 25.31 -6.20 -6.06
CA GLU A 448 24.21 -5.30 -5.79
C GLU A 448 24.55 -3.84 -6.13
N GLY A 449 25.83 -3.43 -6.16
CA GLY A 449 26.21 -2.04 -6.48
C GLY A 449 25.56 -0.99 -5.55
N ILE A 450 24.98 -1.44 -4.44
CA ILE A 450 24.06 -0.68 -3.57
C ILE A 450 24.80 0.35 -2.71
N ARG A 451 26.13 0.26 -2.58
CA ARG A 451 26.95 1.14 -1.73
C ARG A 451 26.71 2.64 -1.99
N ASN A 452 26.30 3.05 -3.20
CA ASN A 452 26.22 4.46 -3.58
C ASN A 452 24.81 5.01 -3.88
N GLN A 453 23.73 4.24 -3.74
CA GLN A 453 22.37 4.71 -4.11
C GLN A 453 21.39 4.91 -2.94
N LEU A 454 21.65 4.34 -1.76
CA LEU A 454 20.74 4.43 -0.61
C LEU A 454 21.08 5.56 0.37
N LEU A 455 22.20 6.27 0.18
CA LEU A 455 22.48 7.51 0.91
C LEU A 455 21.85 8.67 0.15
N PRO A 456 20.88 9.41 0.73
CA PRO A 456 20.36 10.60 0.09
C PRO A 456 21.50 11.62 -0.07
N LYS A 457 21.65 12.19 -1.27
CA LYS A 457 22.20 13.53 -1.39
C LYS A 457 21.29 14.46 -0.62
N ALA A 458 21.78 15.02 0.50
CA ALA A 458 21.38 16.21 1.27
C ALA A 458 19.88 16.55 1.56
N ASP A 459 18.88 15.96 0.89
CA ASP A 459 17.54 16.57 0.81
C ASP A 459 16.48 15.91 1.72
N HIS A 460 16.87 14.97 2.59
CA HIS A 460 15.95 14.28 3.52
C HIS A 460 14.69 13.67 2.87
N VAL A 461 14.69 13.47 1.55
CA VAL A 461 13.53 12.96 0.80
C VAL A 461 13.38 11.47 1.08
N GLN A 462 12.19 11.09 1.55
CA GLN A 462 11.84 9.70 1.74
C GLN A 462 11.94 8.92 0.42
N ILE A 463 12.58 7.75 0.46
CA ILE A 463 12.80 6.93 -0.72
C ILE A 463 11.44 6.43 -1.22
N SER A 464 11.02 6.93 -2.38
CA SER A 464 9.92 6.31 -3.09
C SER A 464 10.40 5.03 -3.77
N MET A 465 9.91 3.88 -3.31
CA MET A 465 10.03 2.60 -4.02
C MET A 465 9.31 2.62 -5.40
N PHE A 466 8.60 3.71 -5.71
CA PHE A 466 7.87 3.95 -6.95
C PHE A 466 8.54 4.96 -7.87
N ASN A 467 9.72 5.47 -7.51
CA ASN A 467 10.60 5.94 -8.55
C ASN A 467 10.79 4.75 -9.48
N PRO A 468 10.57 4.89 -10.80
CA PRO A 468 11.21 3.97 -11.72
C PRO A 468 12.70 4.19 -11.46
N ILE A 469 13.31 3.37 -10.59
CA ILE A 469 14.66 2.92 -10.81
C ILE A 469 14.54 2.40 -12.21
N VAL A 470 14.98 3.22 -13.17
CA VAL A 470 15.15 2.82 -14.55
C VAL A 470 15.91 1.54 -14.40
N SER A 471 15.18 0.46 -14.55
CA SER A 471 15.78 -0.82 -14.61
C SER A 471 16.73 -0.64 -15.80
N GLN A 472 18.03 -0.72 -15.55
CA GLN A 472 18.99 -1.12 -16.57
C GLN A 472 18.70 -2.56 -17.06
N TRP A 473 17.45 -3.03 -16.91
CA TRP A 473 16.81 -4.22 -17.41
C TRP A 473 15.82 -3.90 -18.55
N GLY A 474 15.89 -2.69 -19.13
CA GLY A 474 15.07 -2.30 -20.30
C GLY A 474 15.75 -1.40 -21.34
N ALA A 475 16.94 -0.83 -21.06
CA ALA A 475 17.63 0.10 -21.96
C ALA A 475 18.37 -0.58 -23.14
N GLY A 476 17.92 -1.77 -23.57
CA GLY A 476 18.45 -2.49 -24.72
C GLY A 476 17.48 -2.60 -25.90
N ILE A 477 16.23 -2.12 -25.78
CA ILE A 477 15.19 -2.33 -26.81
C ILE A 477 14.65 -1.01 -27.41
N ALA A 478 15.07 0.16 -26.90
CA ALA A 478 14.63 1.47 -27.42
C ALA A 478 15.61 2.13 -28.42
N GLN A 479 16.54 1.36 -29.01
CA GLN A 479 17.36 1.80 -30.15
C GLN A 479 17.31 0.74 -31.25
N ARG A 480 16.13 0.57 -31.86
CA ARG A 480 15.90 0.10 -33.25
C ARG A 480 14.43 -0.25 -33.40
N ALA A 481 13.61 0.76 -33.69
CA ALA A 481 12.40 0.63 -34.52
C ALA A 481 11.78 2.02 -34.64
N GLY A 482 12.19 2.75 -35.67
CA GLY A 482 11.28 3.70 -36.29
C GLY A 482 10.12 2.93 -36.93
N THR A 483 9.02 3.64 -37.13
CA THR A 483 7.77 3.23 -37.80
C THR A 483 6.70 2.63 -36.89
N VAL A 484 5.73 3.49 -36.60
CA VAL A 484 4.37 3.22 -36.13
C VAL A 484 3.73 2.09 -36.93
N ARG A 485 3.21 1.07 -36.24
CA ARG A 485 1.99 0.34 -36.63
C ARG A 485 1.38 -0.35 -35.40
N SER A 486 0.07 -0.15 -35.26
CA SER A 486 -0.86 -0.66 -34.25
C SER A 486 -0.84 -2.18 -34.10
N PHE A 487 -0.78 -2.67 -32.86
CA PHE A 487 -1.26 -3.99 -32.46
C PHE A 487 -1.96 -3.89 -31.10
N GLU A 488 -3.25 -3.59 -31.14
CA GLU A 488 -4.22 -4.02 -30.15
C GLU A 488 -4.43 -5.55 -30.27
N ALA A 489 -4.90 -6.16 -29.18
CA ALA A 489 -5.13 -7.60 -28.94
C ALA A 489 -3.93 -8.36 -28.34
N ASP A 490 -3.97 -8.55 -27.02
CA ASP A 490 -3.51 -9.77 -26.30
C ASP A 490 -3.53 -9.66 -24.76
N ALA A 491 -4.14 -8.61 -24.19
CA ALA A 491 -4.27 -8.44 -22.74
C ALA A 491 -5.57 -9.00 -22.11
N LEU A 492 -6.30 -9.90 -22.78
CA LEU A 492 -7.62 -10.38 -22.31
C LEU A 492 -7.69 -11.84 -21.81
N ASN A 493 -6.61 -12.64 -21.88
CA ASN A 493 -6.66 -14.06 -21.52
C ASN A 493 -5.98 -14.43 -20.18
N VAL A 494 -6.37 -13.78 -19.07
CA VAL A 494 -6.01 -14.24 -17.71
C VAL A 494 -7.23 -14.32 -16.77
N ALA A 495 -8.46 -14.12 -17.26
CA ALA A 495 -9.68 -14.18 -16.43
C ALA A 495 -10.59 -15.40 -16.66
N GLU A 496 -10.35 -16.22 -17.69
CA GLU A 496 -11.17 -17.41 -17.95
C GLU A 496 -10.31 -18.68 -17.93
N GLY A 497 -10.33 -19.38 -16.80
CA GLY A 497 -9.54 -20.58 -16.62
C GLY A 497 -9.92 -21.39 -15.39
N VAL A 498 -11.21 -21.40 -15.02
CA VAL A 498 -11.78 -22.41 -14.10
C VAL A 498 -13.25 -22.62 -14.49
N ARG A 499 -13.53 -23.56 -15.41
CA ARG A 499 -14.83 -24.25 -15.52
C ARG A 499 -14.76 -25.45 -16.47
N SER A 500 -14.65 -26.63 -15.88
CA SER A 500 -15.06 -27.97 -16.38
C SER A 500 -14.51 -28.93 -15.32
N TYR A 501 -15.24 -29.77 -14.60
CA TYR A 501 -16.23 -30.81 -14.94
C TYR A 501 -17.12 -30.97 -13.69
N THR A 502 -18.44 -31.18 -13.78
CA THR A 502 -19.06 -32.52 -13.85
C THR A 502 -20.37 -32.48 -14.62
N GLY A 503 -20.71 -33.61 -15.25
CA GLY A 503 -21.74 -33.75 -16.25
C GLY A 503 -23.15 -34.08 -15.77
N ASP A 504 -23.95 -34.23 -16.82
CA ASP A 504 -25.15 -35.03 -17.01
C ASP A 504 -26.55 -34.51 -16.63
N VAL A 505 -27.40 -34.64 -17.67
CA VAL A 505 -28.81 -35.05 -17.70
C VAL A 505 -29.85 -33.99 -18.14
N GLN A 506 -30.38 -34.27 -19.34
CA GLN A 506 -31.74 -34.06 -19.88
C GLN A 506 -32.14 -32.75 -20.59
N ASN A 507 -32.21 -32.89 -21.92
CA ASN A 507 -33.38 -32.63 -22.79
C ASN A 507 -34.39 -31.57 -22.35
N PHE A 508 -34.62 -30.55 -23.19
CA PHE A 508 -35.94 -30.36 -23.81
C PHE A 508 -35.84 -29.46 -25.05
N SER A 509 -36.59 -29.87 -26.07
CA SER A 509 -36.78 -29.37 -27.42
C SER A 509 -37.55 -28.05 -27.51
N GLY A 510 -37.38 -27.32 -28.63
CA GLY A 510 -38.36 -26.36 -29.17
C GLY A 510 -37.69 -25.06 -29.62
N ALA A 511 -37.39 -24.90 -30.91
CA ALA A 511 -38.28 -24.37 -31.95
C ALA A 511 -38.11 -22.84 -32.13
N GLY A 512 -37.99 -22.40 -33.40
CA GLY A 512 -38.15 -20.99 -33.77
C GLY A 512 -37.00 -20.40 -34.60
N LYS A 513 -37.02 -20.71 -35.91
CA LYS A 513 -36.40 -19.88 -36.95
C LYS A 513 -37.01 -18.48 -36.91
N GLU A 514 -36.22 -17.43 -37.13
CA GLU A 514 -36.50 -16.44 -38.18
C GLU A 514 -35.29 -15.56 -38.47
N ARG A 515 -34.93 -15.51 -39.76
CA ARG A 515 -33.98 -14.59 -40.38
C ARG A 515 -34.76 -13.36 -40.80
N ILE A 516 -34.24 -12.15 -40.59
CA ILE A 516 -34.52 -11.02 -41.47
C ILE A 516 -33.23 -10.23 -41.72
N HIS A 517 -32.95 -10.04 -43.01
CA HIS A 517 -31.87 -9.27 -43.64
C HIS A 517 -32.15 -7.77 -43.66
N GLY A 518 -31.08 -6.98 -43.88
CA GLY A 518 -31.13 -5.60 -44.37
C GLY A 518 -30.58 -4.63 -43.33
N GLY A 519 -29.56 -3.80 -43.57
CA GLY A 519 -29.10 -3.21 -44.82
C GLY A 519 -28.76 -1.75 -44.49
N LEU A 520 -27.46 -1.44 -44.49
CA LEU A 520 -26.91 -0.07 -44.47
C LEU A 520 -27.47 0.76 -45.65
N PRO A 521 -27.54 2.11 -45.56
CA PRO A 521 -26.36 2.88 -45.93
C PRO A 521 -26.15 4.26 -45.26
N LEU A 522 -24.85 4.66 -45.35
CA LEU A 522 -24.20 5.97 -45.27
C LEU A 522 -23.88 6.56 -43.88
#